data_AF-A0A6A5UXL9-F1
#
_entry.id   AF-A0A6A5UXL9-F1
#
_cell.length_a   1.000
_cell.length_b   1.000
_cell.length_c   1.000
_cell.angle_alpha   90.00
_cell.angle_beta   90.00
_cell.angle_gamma   90.00
#
_symmetry.space_group_name_H-M   'P 1'
#
loop_
_entity.id
_entity.type
_entity.pdbx_description
1 polymer ?
#
loop_
_entity_poly.entity_id
_entity_poly.type
_entity_poly.pdbx_seq_one_letter_code
_entity_poly.pdbx_strand_id
1 'polypeptide(L)'
;MAAVSHQNSAIDVTSIPEAPKAKIATPPSKVIKQYKPQGQWTLHRLASSSEFLCLQCNKRKKAKLIAIRHNQWDDLCCNACYGLKLSKAK
;
A
#
# COMPACT_ATOMS: atom_id res chain seq x y z
N MET A 1 -23.49 16.27 -59.41
CA MET A 1 -22.13 16.17 -58.84
C MET A 1 -22.14 15.16 -57.69
N ALA A 2 -21.18 14.25 -57.68
CA ALA A 2 -20.87 13.29 -56.61
C ALA A 2 -20.46 14.03 -55.30
N ALA A 3 -20.37 13.46 -54.10
CA ALA A 3 -20.14 12.07 -53.71
C ALA A 3 -20.69 11.78 -52.30
N VAL A 4 -21.03 10.52 -52.09
CA VAL A 4 -21.24 9.85 -50.79
C VAL A 4 -19.94 9.93 -49.97
N SER A 5 -20.02 10.11 -48.66
CA SER A 5 -19.07 9.42 -47.77
C SER A 5 -19.61 9.28 -46.34
N HIS A 6 -20.01 8.04 -46.07
CA HIS A 6 -20.15 7.46 -44.74
C HIS A 6 -18.80 7.45 -44.01
N GLN A 7 -18.82 7.70 -42.70
CA GLN A 7 -17.83 7.22 -41.74
C GLN A 7 -18.67 6.69 -40.56
N ASN A 8 -19.04 5.42 -40.54
CA ASN A 8 -18.28 4.26 -40.07
C ASN A 8 -17.72 4.41 -38.64
N SER A 9 -18.46 3.79 -37.70
CA SER A 9 -17.96 2.90 -36.65
C SER A 9 -16.98 3.42 -35.61
N ALA A 10 -17.46 3.58 -34.38
CA ALA A 10 -17.01 2.75 -33.25
C ALA A 10 -17.88 3.04 -32.02
N ILE A 11 -18.82 2.14 -31.74
CA ILE A 11 -19.34 1.96 -30.40
C ILE A 11 -18.22 1.44 -29.50
N ASP A 12 -18.28 1.89 -28.24
CA ASP A 12 -17.95 1.11 -27.05
C ASP A 12 -16.64 0.31 -27.06
N VAL A 13 -15.61 0.89 -26.47
CA VAL A 13 -14.88 0.15 -25.45
C VAL A 13 -14.42 1.12 -24.38
N THR A 14 -15.11 1.03 -23.24
CA THR A 14 -14.54 1.13 -21.91
C THR A 14 -13.36 2.08 -21.80
N SER A 15 -13.63 3.29 -21.30
CA SER A 15 -12.66 4.00 -20.46
C SER A 15 -12.19 3.02 -19.40
N ILE A 16 -11.08 2.31 -19.66
CA ILE A 16 -10.34 1.61 -18.63
C ILE A 16 -9.83 2.76 -17.77
N PRO A 17 -10.32 2.95 -16.53
CA PRO A 17 -9.57 3.78 -15.61
C PRO A 17 -8.21 3.10 -15.51
N GLU A 18 -7.18 3.74 -16.04
CA GLU A 18 -5.79 3.35 -15.85
C GLU A 18 -5.66 2.94 -14.39
N ALA A 19 -5.44 1.64 -14.18
CA ALA A 19 -5.29 1.06 -12.86
C ALA A 19 -4.37 1.99 -12.07
N PRO A 20 -4.77 2.45 -10.87
CA PRO A 20 -4.03 3.47 -10.16
C PRO A 20 -2.61 2.98 -10.03
N LYS A 21 -1.69 3.60 -10.80
CA LYS A 21 -0.25 3.34 -10.79
C LYS A 21 0.10 3.17 -9.33
N ALA A 22 0.43 1.93 -8.93
CA ALA A 22 0.83 1.61 -7.59
C ALA A 22 2.03 2.52 -7.31
N LYS A 23 1.78 3.61 -6.59
CA LYS A 23 2.84 4.46 -6.09
C LYS A 23 3.62 3.52 -5.21
N ILE A 24 4.80 3.11 -5.68
CA ILE A 24 5.67 2.19 -4.94
C ILE A 24 6.01 2.94 -3.67
N ALA A 25 5.23 2.68 -2.61
CA ALA A 25 5.39 3.37 -1.35
C ALA A 25 6.78 3.00 -0.85
N THR A 26 7.61 4.00 -0.67
CA THR A 26 8.95 3.83 -0.13
C THR A 26 8.87 3.85 1.39
N PRO A 27 9.74 3.10 2.08
CA PRO A 27 9.81 3.17 3.53
C PRO A 27 10.10 4.60 3.98
N PRO A 28 9.47 5.08 5.07
CA PRO A 28 9.60 6.46 5.53
C PRO A 28 10.97 6.77 6.16
N SER A 29 11.85 5.78 6.27
CA SER A 29 13.27 5.93 6.61
C SER A 29 14.02 4.64 6.23
N LYS A 30 15.35 4.65 6.32
CA LYS A 30 16.18 3.47 6.05
C LYS A 30 15.78 2.31 6.98
N VAL A 31 15.39 1.19 6.40
CA VAL A 31 15.13 -0.05 7.15
C VAL A 31 16.46 -0.63 7.61
N ILE A 32 16.64 -0.79 8.91
CA ILE A 32 17.85 -1.40 9.52
C ILE A 32 17.66 -2.86 9.85
N LYS A 33 16.42 -3.32 10.00
CA LYS A 33 16.11 -4.71 10.31
C LYS A 33 14.73 -5.07 9.80
N GLN A 34 14.64 -6.21 9.14
CA GLN A 34 13.39 -6.86 8.80
C GLN A 34 13.25 -8.10 9.69
N TYR A 35 12.11 -8.24 10.36
CA TYR A 35 11.81 -9.43 11.16
C TYR A 35 11.18 -10.51 10.28
N LYS A 36 11.12 -11.75 10.78
CA LYS A 36 10.45 -12.84 10.05
C LYS A 36 8.99 -12.47 9.78
N PRO A 37 8.47 -12.71 8.56
CA PRO A 37 7.06 -12.53 8.26
C PRO A 37 6.18 -13.38 9.18
N GLN A 38 5.05 -12.83 9.58
CA GLN A 38 4.01 -13.48 10.36
C GLN A 38 2.71 -13.41 9.55
N GLY A 39 2.43 -14.48 8.82
CA GLY A 39 1.39 -14.51 7.79
C GLY A 39 1.66 -13.43 6.74
N GLN A 40 0.69 -12.55 6.53
CA GLN A 40 0.77 -11.45 5.57
C GLN A 40 1.44 -10.18 6.11
N TRP A 41 1.88 -10.17 7.37
CA TRP A 41 2.51 -9.01 8.00
C TRP A 41 4.00 -9.21 8.20
N THR A 42 4.78 -8.16 7.97
CA THR A 42 6.22 -8.16 8.28
C THR A 42 6.57 -6.92 9.08
N LEU A 43 7.14 -7.13 10.27
CA LEU A 43 7.64 -6.03 11.10
C LEU A 43 9.00 -5.56 10.59
N HIS A 44 9.16 -4.24 10.49
CA HIS A 44 10.39 -3.58 10.08
C HIS A 44 10.83 -2.58 11.15
N ARG A 45 12.14 -2.55 11.41
CA ARG A 45 12.79 -1.52 12.22
C ARG A 45 13.49 -0.53 11.31
N LEU A 46 13.19 0.75 11.52
CA LEU A 46 13.79 1.89 10.84
C LEU A 46 14.99 2.43 11.62
N ALA A 47 15.91 3.07 10.92
CA ALA A 47 17.07 3.75 11.51
C ALA A 47 16.62 4.89 12.45
N SER A 48 15.65 5.67 12.00
CA SER A 48 15.12 6.84 12.69
C SER A 48 13.63 6.68 12.98
N SER A 49 13.13 7.41 13.97
CA SER A 49 11.69 7.44 14.25
C SER A 49 11.01 8.25 13.15
N SER A 50 10.15 7.61 12.37
CA SER A 50 9.37 8.27 11.33
C SER A 50 7.93 8.44 11.79
N GLU A 51 7.30 9.51 11.32
CA GLU A 51 5.87 9.70 11.45
C GLU A 51 5.15 8.94 10.33
N PHE A 52 4.09 8.22 10.69
CA PHE A 52 3.28 7.44 9.77
C PHE A 52 1.84 7.36 10.25
N LEU A 53 0.91 7.12 9.33
CA LEU A 53 -0.48 6.82 9.65
C LEU A 53 -0.63 5.30 9.78
N CYS A 54 -1.09 4.82 10.93
CA CYS A 54 -1.45 3.41 11.07
C CYS A 54 -2.85 3.19 10.49
N LEU A 55 -2.97 2.43 9.39
CA LEU A 55 -4.26 2.15 8.75
C LEU A 55 -5.17 1.22 9.57
N GLN A 56 -4.63 0.54 10.58
CA GLN A 56 -5.41 -0.35 11.46
C GLN A 56 -6.14 0.41 12.58
N CYS A 57 -5.59 1.54 13.04
CA CYS A 57 -6.21 2.34 14.10
C CYS A 57 -6.47 3.79 13.69
N ASN A 58 -6.18 4.15 12.45
CA ASN A 58 -6.33 5.49 11.86
C ASN A 58 -5.73 6.63 12.71
N LYS A 59 -4.60 6.36 13.37
CA LYS A 59 -3.88 7.34 14.20
C LYS A 59 -2.50 7.58 13.63
N ARG A 60 -2.07 8.84 13.61
CA ARG A 60 -0.67 9.20 13.36
C ARG A 60 0.20 8.69 14.51
N LYS A 61 1.33 8.09 14.17
CA LYS A 61 2.29 7.49 15.10
C LYS A 61 3.68 7.95 14.71
N LYS A 62 4.53 8.15 15.71
CA LYS A 62 5.96 8.39 15.53
C LYS A 62 6.73 7.25 16.16
N ALA A 63 7.33 6.38 15.36
CA ALA A 63 8.06 5.23 15.88
C ALA A 63 9.14 4.74 14.90
N LYS A 64 10.04 3.91 15.43
CA LYS A 64 11.04 3.17 14.63
C LYS A 64 10.53 1.81 14.16
N LEU A 65 9.38 1.35 14.67
CA LEU A 65 8.83 0.03 14.36
C LEU A 65 7.53 0.20 13.59
N ILE A 66 7.51 -0.35 12.37
CA ILE A 66 6.37 -0.31 11.48
C ILE A 66 6.18 -1.72 10.91
N ALA A 67 4.97 -2.25 11.02
CA ALA A 67 4.60 -3.47 10.32
C ALA A 67 3.95 -3.08 8.99
N ILE A 68 4.28 -3.83 7.94
CA ILE A 68 3.69 -3.65 6.61
C ILE A 68 2.97 -4.92 6.19
N ARG A 69 1.91 -4.78 5.40
CA ARG A 69 1.16 -5.92 4.86
C ARG A 69 1.60 -6.22 3.42
N HIS A 70 1.77 -7.49 3.08
CA HIS A 70 2.18 -7.95 1.73
C HIS A 70 3.42 -7.24 1.17
N ASN A 71 4.35 -6.83 2.06
CA ASN A 71 5.53 -6.04 1.69
C ASN A 71 5.24 -4.66 1.06
N GLN A 72 4.03 -4.12 1.26
CA GLN A 72 3.61 -2.83 0.75
C GLN A 72 3.66 -1.76 1.84
N TRP A 73 4.47 -0.72 1.63
CA TRP A 73 4.59 0.42 2.54
C TRP A 73 3.41 1.40 2.49
N ASP A 74 2.41 1.13 1.66
CA ASP A 74 1.15 1.87 1.68
C ASP A 74 0.27 1.40 2.85
N ASP A 75 0.39 0.12 3.24
CA ASP A 75 -0.38 -0.49 4.31
C ASP A 75 0.41 -0.60 5.61
N LEU A 76 0.55 0.56 6.27
CA LEU A 76 1.33 0.70 7.48
C LEU A 76 0.51 0.37 8.73
N CYS A 77 1.13 -0.38 9.63
CA CYS A 77 0.56 -0.80 10.89
C CYS A 77 1.53 -0.51 12.04
N CYS A 78 1.02 0.07 13.13
CA CYS A 78 1.84 0.32 14.30
C CYS A 78 2.09 -0.98 15.09
N ASN A 79 3.19 -1.01 15.85
CA ASN A 79 3.58 -2.19 16.63
C ASN A 79 2.47 -2.71 17.57
N ALA A 80 1.68 -1.82 18.18
CA ALA A 80 0.58 -2.22 19.06
C ALA A 80 -0.55 -2.94 18.29
N CYS A 81 -0.97 -2.39 17.15
CA CYS A 81 -1.97 -3.04 16.29
C CYS A 81 -1.43 -4.35 15.70
N TYR A 82 -0.16 -4.37 15.32
CA TYR A 82 0.51 -5.59 14.85
C TYR A 82 0.47 -6.69 15.90
N GLY A 83 0.85 -6.39 17.15
CA GLY A 83 0.76 -7.33 18.27
C GLY A 83 -0.64 -7.88 18.47
N LEU A 84 -1.67 -7.02 18.44
CA LEU A 84 -3.07 -7.45 18.55
C LEU A 84 -3.50 -8.38 17.41
N LYS A 85 -3.03 -8.14 16.18
CA LYS A 85 -3.32 -9.01 15.02
C LYS A 85 -2.68 -10.38 15.18
N LEU A 86 -1.44 -10.44 15.69
CA LEU A 86 -0.78 -11.70 15.98
C LEU A 86 -1.50 -12.51 17.07
N SER A 87 -2.00 -11.84 18.10
CA SER A 87 -2.74 -12.50 19.18
C SER A 87 -4.07 -13.10 18.75
N LYS A 88 -4.72 -12.52 17.73
CA LYS A 88 -6.01 -13.00 17.19
C LYS A 88 -5.87 -14.07 16.10
N ALA A 89 -4.68 -14.24 15.53
CA ALA A 89 -4.40 -15.23 14.49
C ALA A 89 -3.97 -16.59 15.07
N LYS A 90 -4.10 -16.77 16.38
CA LYS A 90 -3.74 -17.97 17.13
C LYS A 90 -5.01 -18.65 17.63
#